data_AF-A0A6F9DQ63-F1
#
_entry.id   AF-A0A6F9DQ63-F1
#
_cell.length_a   1.000
_cell.length_b   1.000
_cell.length_c   1.000
_cell.angle_alpha   90.00
_cell.angle_beta   90.00
_cell.angle_gamma   90.00
#
_symmetry.space_group_name_H-M   'P 1'
#
loop_
_entity.id
_entity.type
_entity.pdbx_description
1 polymer ?
#
loop_
_entity_poly.entity_id
_entity_poly.type
_entity_poly.pdbx_seq_one_letter_code
_entity_poly.pdbx_strand_id
1 'polypeptide(L)'
;MTSNELQLAPFRNIDDFLFASARFAPPNYQDKERMNNRILQNLLYYQTNYLCVAFAAFCCVLYFQPLETLIGAVLVLGSSLVFIYVSENRHNVGVFKRDHPNLVVFGVILSCSLVMYTLGSIMVFLLSIALPVLLVLLHATFRMRNFRNKVQNKAEAIGLKTTPMGVILKALGQETLSF
;
A
#
# COMPACT_ATOMS: atom_id res chain seq x y z
N MET A 1 1.67 -31.86 9.16
CA MET A 1 1.77 -30.39 8.98
C MET A 1 0.52 -29.97 8.22
N THR A 2 -0.53 -29.55 8.92
CA THR A 2 -1.74 -29.03 8.28
C THR A 2 -1.37 -27.73 7.58
N SER A 3 -1.48 -27.69 6.26
CA SER A 3 -1.45 -26.47 5.49
C SER A 3 -2.52 -25.55 6.05
N ASN A 4 -2.13 -24.55 6.85
CA ASN A 4 -3.04 -23.47 7.21
C ASN A 4 -3.43 -22.78 5.91
N GLU A 5 -4.59 -23.14 5.38
CA GLU A 5 -5.15 -22.49 4.20
C GLU A 5 -5.27 -21.00 4.49
N LEU A 6 -4.78 -20.19 3.55
CA LEU A 6 -4.84 -18.73 3.64
C LEU A 6 -6.32 -18.33 3.63
N GLN A 7 -6.85 -17.94 4.78
CA GLN A 7 -8.25 -17.52 4.90
C GLN A 7 -8.31 -16.00 4.82
N LEU A 8 -9.12 -15.49 3.88
CA LEU A 8 -9.47 -14.08 3.87
C LEU A 8 -10.28 -13.76 5.13
N ALA A 9 -9.95 -12.66 5.80
CA ALA A 9 -10.75 -12.19 6.92
C ALA A 9 -12.17 -11.88 6.43
N PRO A 10 -13.23 -12.20 7.19
CA PRO A 10 -14.58 -11.84 6.78
C PRO A 10 -14.74 -10.32 6.80
N PHE A 11 -15.56 -9.79 5.90
CA PHE A 11 -15.96 -8.38 5.92
C PHE A 11 -16.71 -8.07 7.22
N ARG A 12 -16.29 -7.00 7.91
CA ARG A 12 -16.86 -6.59 9.21
C ARG A 12 -18.00 -5.59 8.99
N ASN A 13 -18.94 -5.59 9.92
CA ASN A 13 -20.08 -4.68 9.87
C ASN A 13 -19.62 -3.21 9.77
N ILE A 14 -20.20 -2.48 8.82
CA ILE A 14 -19.87 -1.08 8.54
C ILE A 14 -20.20 -0.19 9.73
N ASP A 15 -21.24 -0.52 10.52
CA ASP A 15 -21.60 0.25 11.72
C ASP A 15 -20.52 0.22 12.81
N ASP A 16 -19.74 -0.86 12.89
CA ASP A 16 -18.59 -1.01 13.80
C ASP A 16 -17.30 -0.44 13.20
N PHE A 17 -17.24 -0.36 11.88
CA PHE A 17 -16.13 0.19 11.15
C PHE A 17 -16.16 1.73 11.16
N LEU A 18 -17.24 2.38 10.69
CA LEU A 18 -17.28 3.83 10.46
C LEU A 18 -18.29 4.61 11.31
N PHE A 19 -19.41 3.99 11.70
CA PHE A 19 -20.57 4.73 12.20
C PHE A 19 -20.75 4.60 13.72
N ALA A 20 -22.00 4.48 14.19
CA ALA A 20 -22.40 4.75 15.57
C ALA A 20 -21.70 3.89 16.64
N SER A 21 -21.23 2.68 16.28
CA SER A 21 -20.50 1.82 17.22
C SER A 21 -18.98 1.95 17.11
N ALA A 22 -18.51 2.73 16.14
CA ALA A 22 -17.10 3.05 15.98
C ALA A 22 -16.66 4.10 17.00
N ARG A 23 -15.64 3.75 17.79
CA ARG A 23 -15.01 4.66 18.75
C ARG A 23 -13.67 5.10 18.20
N PHE A 24 -13.50 6.41 18.01
CA PHE A 24 -12.26 7.01 17.55
C PHE A 24 -11.63 7.87 18.65
N ALA A 25 -10.31 7.78 18.78
CA ALA A 25 -9.53 8.60 19.69
C ALA A 25 -8.11 8.78 19.13
N PRO A 26 -7.46 9.93 19.33
CA PRO A 26 -6.07 10.10 18.94
C PRO A 26 -5.16 9.05 19.61
N PRO A 27 -4.08 8.61 18.96
CA PRO A 27 -3.11 7.72 19.59
C PRO A 27 -2.36 8.45 20.70
N ASN A 28 -1.87 7.69 21.69
CA ASN A 28 -0.90 8.22 22.63
C ASN A 28 0.48 8.23 21.97
N TYR A 29 1.00 9.42 21.64
CA TYR A 29 2.29 9.58 20.96
C TYR A 29 3.51 9.24 21.86
N GLN A 30 3.33 9.21 23.18
CA GLN A 30 4.40 8.86 24.13
C GLN A 30 4.64 7.35 24.18
N ASP A 31 3.59 6.55 23.98
CA ASP A 31 3.62 5.10 24.06
C ASP A 31 3.54 4.49 22.64
N LYS A 32 4.70 4.47 21.98
CA LYS A 32 4.84 4.00 20.59
C LYS A 32 4.45 2.53 20.43
N GLU A 33 4.74 1.70 21.44
CA GLU A 33 4.43 0.27 21.41
C GLU A 33 2.91 0.05 21.45
N ARG A 34 2.20 0.73 22.36
CA ARG A 34 0.74 0.67 22.41
C ARG A 34 0.08 1.20 21.14
N MET A 35 0.63 2.26 20.55
CA MET A 35 0.16 2.78 19.25
C MET A 35 0.35 1.74 18.15
N ASN A 36 1.53 1.13 18.04
CA ASN A 36 1.82 0.11 17.05
C ASN A 36 0.88 -1.11 17.20
N ASN A 37 0.74 -1.62 18.42
CA ASN A 37 -0.17 -2.72 18.73
C ASN A 37 -1.62 -2.41 18.34
N ARG A 38 -2.07 -1.17 18.56
CA ARG A 38 -3.40 -0.72 18.13
C ARG A 38 -3.55 -0.75 16.61
N ILE A 39 -2.57 -0.23 15.87
CA ILE A 39 -2.58 -0.20 14.41
C ILE A 39 -2.61 -1.64 13.87
N LEU A 40 -1.68 -2.50 14.28
CA LEU A 40 -1.58 -3.89 13.84
C LEU A 40 -2.88 -4.67 14.10
N GLN A 41 -3.44 -4.53 15.31
CA GLN A 41 -4.67 -5.22 15.69
C GLN A 41 -5.89 -4.75 14.88
N ASN A 42 -5.93 -3.47 14.49
CA ASN A 42 -6.97 -2.95 13.62
C ASN A 42 -6.77 -3.40 12.16
N LEU A 43 -5.52 -3.40 11.66
CA LEU A 43 -5.14 -3.88 10.31
C LEU A 43 -5.57 -5.33 10.08
N LEU A 44 -5.34 -6.20 11.06
CA LEU A 44 -5.76 -7.60 11.01
C LEU A 44 -7.29 -7.74 11.07
N TYR A 45 -7.93 -7.05 12.02
CA TYR A 45 -9.37 -7.24 12.26
C TYR A 45 -10.26 -6.74 11.11
N TYR A 46 -9.94 -5.57 10.53
CA TYR A 46 -10.70 -4.92 9.46
C TYR A 46 -10.08 -5.09 8.07
N GLN A 47 -9.21 -6.10 7.88
CA GLN A 47 -8.45 -6.30 6.64
C GLN A 47 -9.32 -6.17 5.37
N THR A 48 -10.45 -6.87 5.30
CA THR A 48 -11.31 -6.87 4.10
C THR A 48 -12.04 -5.54 3.93
N ASN A 49 -12.42 -4.87 5.02
CA ASN A 49 -12.96 -3.50 4.95
C ASN A 49 -11.92 -2.52 4.40
N TYR A 50 -10.66 -2.64 4.82
CA TYR A 50 -9.58 -1.81 4.29
C TYR A 50 -9.30 -2.06 2.82
N LEU A 51 -9.35 -3.31 2.36
CA LEU A 51 -9.26 -3.61 0.93
C LEU A 51 -10.40 -2.95 0.15
N CYS A 52 -11.64 -3.01 0.65
CA CYS A 52 -12.78 -2.35 0.02
C CYS A 52 -12.63 -0.81 -0.01
N VAL A 53 -12.21 -0.19 1.10
CA VAL A 53 -11.95 1.26 1.17
C VAL A 53 -10.83 1.66 0.20
N ALA A 54 -9.75 0.89 0.17
CA ALA A 54 -8.62 1.17 -0.70
C ALA A 54 -9.03 1.08 -2.18
N PHE A 55 -9.77 0.04 -2.55
CA PHE A 55 -10.31 -0.11 -3.90
C PHE A 55 -11.28 1.02 -4.25
N ALA A 56 -12.22 1.34 -3.37
CA ALA A 56 -13.18 2.42 -3.60
C ALA A 56 -12.49 3.79 -3.76
N ALA A 57 -11.50 4.10 -2.92
CA ALA A 57 -10.73 5.34 -3.01
C ALA A 57 -9.90 5.41 -4.30
N PHE A 58 -9.27 4.30 -4.71
CA PHE A 58 -8.56 4.23 -5.98
C PHE A 58 -9.52 4.44 -7.17
N CYS A 59 -10.65 3.74 -7.20
CA CYS A 59 -11.68 3.90 -8.24
C CYS A 59 -12.25 5.32 -8.27
N CYS A 60 -12.37 5.97 -7.12
CA CYS A 60 -12.82 7.36 -7.03
C CYS A 60 -11.84 8.30 -7.74
N VAL A 61 -10.54 8.21 -7.46
CA VAL A 61 -9.51 9.02 -8.15
C VAL A 61 -9.49 8.69 -9.65
N LEU A 62 -9.56 7.42 -10.01
CA LEU A 62 -9.61 6.98 -11.40
C LEU A 62 -10.84 7.52 -12.13
N TYR A 63 -11.99 7.61 -11.47
CA TYR A 63 -13.21 8.17 -12.06
C TYR A 63 -13.08 9.67 -12.32
N PHE A 64 -12.48 10.43 -11.39
CA PHE A 64 -12.34 11.88 -11.53
C PHE A 64 -11.23 12.29 -12.50
N GLN A 65 -10.12 11.54 -12.57
CA GLN A 65 -8.98 11.86 -13.41
C GLN A 65 -8.43 10.60 -14.12
N PRO A 66 -9.21 9.98 -15.01
CA PRO A 66 -8.86 8.69 -15.61
C PRO A 66 -7.62 8.76 -16.50
N LEU A 67 -7.53 9.78 -17.36
CA LEU A 67 -6.42 9.94 -18.30
C LEU A 67 -5.11 10.23 -17.57
N GLU A 68 -5.13 11.18 -16.63
CA GLU A 68 -3.95 11.53 -15.83
C GLU A 68 -3.45 10.33 -15.01
N THR A 69 -4.36 9.57 -14.40
CA THR A 69 -4.01 8.36 -13.64
C THR A 69 -3.40 7.29 -14.55
N LEU A 70 -3.96 7.07 -15.73
CA LEU A 70 -3.46 6.06 -16.67
C LEU A 70 -2.11 6.46 -17.29
N ILE A 71 -1.95 7.73 -17.69
CA ILE A 71 -0.69 8.26 -18.19
C ILE A 71 0.39 8.16 -17.11
N GLY A 72 0.08 8.58 -15.88
CA GLY A 72 0.98 8.45 -14.74
C GLY A 72 1.38 7.00 -14.49
N ALA A 73 0.43 6.06 -14.54
CA ALA A 73 0.69 4.63 -14.38
C ALA A 73 1.64 4.10 -15.47
N VAL A 74 1.37 4.40 -16.74
CA VAL A 74 2.20 3.98 -17.88
C VAL A 74 3.61 4.53 -17.76
N LEU A 75 3.77 5.80 -17.36
CA LEU A 75 5.08 6.41 -17.21
C LEU A 75 5.88 5.81 -16.06
N VAL A 76 5.26 5.61 -14.90
CA VAL A 76 5.95 5.02 -13.73
C VAL A 76 6.31 3.56 -13.99
N LEU A 77 5.38 2.75 -14.50
CA LEU A 77 5.65 1.34 -14.81
C LEU A 77 6.62 1.19 -15.98
N GLY A 78 6.41 1.97 -17.05
CA GLY A 78 7.27 1.96 -18.24
C GLY A 78 8.70 2.39 -17.92
N SER A 79 8.89 3.48 -17.17
CA SER A 79 10.23 3.91 -16.74
C SER A 79 10.91 2.88 -15.83
N SER A 80 10.15 2.20 -14.96
CA SER A 80 10.67 1.11 -14.12
C SER A 80 11.12 -0.09 -14.95
N LEU A 81 10.33 -0.49 -15.96
CA LEU A 81 10.70 -1.57 -16.87
C LEU A 81 11.92 -1.23 -17.72
N VAL A 82 11.98 0.00 -18.25
CA VAL A 82 13.16 0.50 -18.98
C VAL A 82 14.38 0.51 -18.08
N PHE A 83 14.25 0.94 -16.82
CA PHE A 83 15.34 0.91 -15.85
C PHE A 83 15.85 -0.51 -15.57
N ILE A 84 14.93 -1.46 -15.35
CA ILE A 84 15.28 -2.88 -15.16
C ILE A 84 16.03 -3.41 -16.38
N TYR A 85 15.48 -3.20 -17.58
CA TYR A 85 16.08 -3.64 -18.84
C TYR A 85 17.50 -3.06 -19.05
N VAL A 86 17.67 -1.75 -18.81
CA VAL A 86 18.97 -1.08 -18.92
C VAL A 86 19.95 -1.60 -17.86
N SER A 87 19.48 -1.87 -16.64
CA SER A 87 20.30 -2.41 -15.54
C SER A 87 20.78 -3.83 -15.81
N GLU A 88 20.02 -4.63 -16.55
CA GLU A 88 20.42 -5.98 -16.97
C GLU A 88 21.36 -5.94 -18.18
N ASN A 89 21.14 -5.02 -19.13
CA ASN A 89 21.87 -4.98 -20.41
C ASN A 89 23.05 -3.97 -20.43
N ARG A 90 23.75 -3.81 -19.30
CA ARG A 90 24.78 -2.76 -19.11
C ARG A 90 25.87 -2.74 -20.17
N HIS A 91 26.29 -3.90 -20.68
CA HIS A 91 27.32 -3.99 -21.71
C HIS A 91 26.87 -3.36 -23.03
N ASN A 92 25.70 -3.75 -23.53
CA ASN A 92 25.14 -3.25 -24.79
C ASN A 92 24.81 -1.75 -24.69
N VAL A 93 24.27 -1.31 -23.54
CA VAL A 93 24.01 0.11 -23.28
C VAL A 93 25.32 0.91 -23.21
N GLY A 94 26.38 0.32 -22.65
CA GLY A 94 27.71 0.93 -22.58
C GLY A 94 28.36 1.13 -23.94
N VAL A 95 28.24 0.15 -24.84
CA VAL A 95 28.71 0.25 -26.23
C VAL A 95 27.90 1.31 -26.99
N PHE A 96 26.58 1.25 -26.95
CA PHE A 96 25.70 2.24 -27.60
C PHE A 96 25.98 3.68 -27.15
N LYS A 97 26.23 3.88 -25.85
CA LYS A 97 26.57 5.21 -25.30
C LYS A 97 27.91 5.74 -25.83
N ARG A 98 28.88 4.87 -26.09
CA ARG A 98 30.18 5.24 -26.69
C ARG A 98 30.05 5.55 -28.17
N ASP A 99 29.27 4.76 -28.90
CA ASP A 99 29.11 4.88 -30.34
C ASP A 99 28.23 6.09 -30.72
N HIS A 100 27.24 6.42 -29.88
CA HIS A 100 26.26 7.48 -30.16
C HIS A 100 26.03 8.43 -28.97
N PRO A 101 27.05 9.18 -28.51
CA PRO A 101 26.95 10.03 -27.32
C PRO A 101 25.89 11.14 -27.47
N ASN A 102 25.77 11.73 -28.66
CA ASN A 102 24.79 12.80 -28.91
C ASN A 102 23.34 12.31 -28.82
N LEU A 103 23.05 11.09 -29.31
CA LEU A 103 21.71 10.49 -29.21
C LEU A 103 21.34 10.19 -27.76
N VAL A 104 22.30 9.75 -26.94
CA VAL A 104 22.07 9.53 -25.51
C VAL A 104 21.76 10.84 -24.80
N VAL A 105 22.53 11.92 -25.05
CA VAL A 105 22.26 13.24 -24.45
C VAL A 105 20.88 13.75 -24.87
N PHE A 106 20.55 13.67 -26.17
CA PHE A 106 19.23 14.06 -26.66
C PHE A 106 18.11 13.24 -26.02
N GLY A 107 18.27 11.93 -25.90
CA GLY A 107 17.30 11.05 -25.24
C GLY A 107 17.10 11.39 -23.77
N VAL A 108 18.16 11.74 -23.04
CA VAL A 108 18.06 12.19 -21.65
C VAL A 108 17.30 13.51 -21.55
N ILE A 109 17.63 14.50 -22.38
CA ILE A 109 16.93 15.79 -22.39
C ILE A 109 15.45 15.60 -22.70
N LEU A 110 15.13 14.83 -23.75
CA LEU A 110 13.75 14.53 -24.14
C LEU A 110 12.99 13.81 -23.02
N SER A 111 13.62 12.82 -22.38
CA SER A 111 13.02 12.11 -21.24
C SER A 111 12.76 13.04 -20.06
N CYS A 112 13.69 13.93 -19.72
CA CYS A 112 13.50 14.91 -18.65
C CYS A 112 12.36 15.89 -19.00
N SER A 113 12.31 16.39 -20.23
CA SER A 113 11.23 17.27 -20.69
C SER A 113 9.87 16.57 -20.65
N LEU A 114 9.80 15.30 -21.07
CA LEU A 114 8.58 14.50 -21.00
C LEU A 114 8.10 14.33 -19.55
N VAL A 115 9.00 13.95 -18.63
CA VAL A 115 8.67 13.80 -17.20
C VAL A 115 8.16 15.11 -16.60
N MET A 116 8.79 16.24 -16.93
CA MET A 116 8.34 17.56 -16.47
C MET A 116 6.95 17.91 -17.01
N TYR A 117 6.69 17.61 -18.29
CA TYR A 117 5.40 17.84 -18.93
C TYR A 117 4.28 16.99 -18.29
N THR A 118 4.57 15.74 -17.92
CA THR A 118 3.61 14.80 -17.34
C THR A 118 3.68 14.71 -15.82
N LEU A 119 4.34 15.66 -15.16
CA LEU A 119 4.55 15.62 -13.72
C LEU A 119 3.21 15.59 -12.96
N GLY A 120 2.22 16.34 -13.45
CA GLY A 120 0.85 16.31 -12.92
C GLY A 120 0.26 14.90 -12.95
N SER A 121 0.33 14.22 -14.09
CA SER A 121 -0.15 12.84 -14.26
C SER A 121 0.52 11.88 -13.27
N ILE A 122 1.84 12.00 -13.09
CA ILE A 122 2.60 11.19 -12.13
C ILE A 122 2.11 11.47 -10.71
N MET A 123 1.91 12.73 -10.33
CA MET A 123 1.41 13.09 -9.00
C MET A 123 0.01 12.54 -8.74
N VAL A 124 -0.89 12.62 -9.73
CA VAL A 124 -2.25 12.08 -9.64
C VAL A 124 -2.22 10.56 -9.46
N PHE A 125 -1.39 9.86 -10.24
CA PHE A 125 -1.21 8.42 -10.08
C PHE A 125 -0.65 8.04 -8.70
N LEU A 126 0.38 8.73 -8.22
CA LEU A 126 0.92 8.49 -6.88
C LEU A 126 -0.12 8.78 -5.80
N LEU A 127 -0.90 9.85 -5.94
CA LEU A 127 -2.01 10.17 -5.05
C LEU A 127 -3.09 9.07 -5.05
N SER A 128 -3.39 8.49 -6.22
CA SER A 128 -4.37 7.40 -6.33
C SER A 128 -3.99 6.17 -5.50
N ILE A 129 -2.69 5.93 -5.27
CA ILE A 129 -2.17 4.86 -4.44
C ILE A 129 -2.03 5.31 -2.98
N ALA A 130 -1.47 6.52 -2.76
CA ALA A 130 -1.17 7.04 -1.43
C ALA A 130 -2.44 7.35 -0.61
N LEU A 131 -3.50 7.85 -1.25
CA LEU A 131 -4.76 8.18 -0.58
C LEU A 131 -5.43 6.95 0.08
N PRO A 132 -5.65 5.82 -0.62
CA PRO A 132 -6.05 4.56 -0.02
C PRO A 132 -5.25 4.17 1.23
N VAL A 133 -3.91 4.20 1.13
CA VAL A 133 -3.02 3.82 2.23
C VAL A 133 -3.19 4.78 3.41
N LEU A 134 -3.25 6.08 3.15
CA LEU A 134 -3.46 7.10 4.17
C LEU A 134 -4.78 6.91 4.89
N LEU A 135 -5.88 6.67 4.17
CA LEU A 135 -7.21 6.43 4.76
C LEU A 135 -7.21 5.19 5.66
N VAL A 136 -6.59 4.10 5.21
CA VAL A 136 -6.45 2.87 6.00
C VAL A 136 -5.63 3.12 7.27
N LEU A 137 -4.49 3.81 7.17
CA LEU A 137 -3.62 4.09 8.31
C LEU A 137 -4.26 5.07 9.30
N LEU A 138 -4.94 6.11 8.81
CA LEU A 138 -5.70 7.04 9.65
C LEU A 138 -6.78 6.27 10.41
N HIS A 139 -7.58 5.47 9.71
CA HIS A 139 -8.59 4.67 10.38
C HIS A 139 -7.97 3.70 11.41
N ALA A 140 -6.93 2.95 11.04
CA ALA A 140 -6.26 2.00 11.93
C ALA A 140 -5.64 2.67 13.16
N THR A 141 -5.11 3.89 13.01
CA THR A 141 -4.50 4.67 14.10
C THR A 141 -5.55 5.25 15.04
N PHE A 142 -6.63 5.82 14.49
CA PHE A 142 -7.65 6.51 15.27
C PHE A 142 -8.74 5.58 15.78
N ARG A 143 -8.92 4.37 15.26
CA ARG A 143 -9.92 3.42 15.77
C ARG A 143 -9.48 2.81 17.10
N MET A 144 -10.26 2.99 18.16
CA MET A 144 -9.97 2.38 19.46
C MET A 144 -10.19 0.86 19.41
N ARG A 145 -9.36 0.11 20.13
CA ARG A 145 -9.41 -1.35 20.19
C ARG A 145 -10.73 -1.84 20.79
N ASN A 146 -11.49 -2.63 20.03
CA ASN A 146 -12.67 -3.34 20.53
C ASN A 146 -12.27 -4.67 21.20
N PHE A 147 -13.05 -5.17 22.16
CA PHE A 147 -12.77 -6.45 22.84
C PHE A 147 -12.87 -7.65 21.88
N ARG A 148 -13.73 -7.54 20.86
CA ARG A 148 -13.83 -8.51 19.75
C ARG A 148 -12.53 -8.60 18.93
N ASN A 149 -11.83 -7.48 18.77
CA ASN A 149 -10.53 -7.44 18.08
C ASN A 149 -9.49 -8.23 18.87
N LYS A 150 -9.50 -8.16 20.22
CA LYS A 150 -8.59 -8.95 21.06
C LYS A 150 -8.80 -10.46 20.91
N VAL A 151 -10.05 -10.92 20.92
CA VAL A 151 -10.37 -12.36 20.85
C VAL A 151 -10.00 -12.96 19.50
N GLN A 152 -10.35 -12.27 18.41
CA GLN A 152 -9.99 -12.71 17.06
C GLN A 152 -8.47 -12.74 16.85
N ASN A 153 -7.77 -11.71 17.35
CA ASN A 153 -6.31 -11.63 17.23
C ASN A 153 -5.61 -12.71 18.08
N LYS A 154 -6.19 -13.15 19.20
CA LYS A 154 -5.69 -14.32 19.95
C LYS A 154 -5.85 -15.62 19.16
N ALA A 155 -6.93 -15.79 18.41
CA ALA A 155 -7.09 -16.95 17.53
C ALA A 155 -6.05 -16.96 16.39
N GLU A 156 -5.76 -15.80 15.79
CA GLU A 156 -4.70 -15.66 14.78
C GLU A 156 -3.30 -15.87 15.37
N ALA A 157 -3.01 -15.33 16.56
CA ALA A 157 -1.73 -15.49 17.25
C ALA A 157 -1.43 -16.95 17.66
N ILE A 158 -2.47 -17.74 17.97
CA ILE A 158 -2.36 -19.17 18.28
C ILE A 158 -2.24 -20.02 16.99
N GLY A 159 -2.28 -19.38 15.80
CA GLY A 159 -2.12 -20.07 14.51
C GLY A 159 -3.38 -20.79 14.03
N LEU A 160 -4.55 -20.50 14.61
CA LEU A 160 -5.82 -21.09 14.16
C LEU A 160 -6.33 -20.49 12.83
N LYS A 161 -5.82 -19.31 12.44
CA LYS A 161 -6.15 -18.64 11.17
C LYS A 161 -4.94 -17.88 10.64
N THR A 162 -4.62 -18.09 9.36
CA THR A 162 -3.58 -17.33 8.66
C THR A 162 -4.23 -16.43 7.61
N THR A 163 -4.12 -15.11 7.79
CA THR A 163 -4.68 -14.13 6.86
C THR A 163 -3.57 -13.48 6.01
N PRO A 164 -3.87 -12.97 4.80
CA PRO A 164 -2.87 -12.28 3.99
C PRO A 164 -2.19 -11.10 4.71
N MET A 165 -2.95 -10.30 5.48
CA MET A 165 -2.38 -9.19 6.26
C MET A 165 -1.45 -9.72 7.36
N GLY A 166 -1.79 -10.84 8.01
CA GLY A 166 -0.91 -11.49 8.99
C GLY A 166 0.42 -11.93 8.39
N VAL A 167 0.43 -12.47 7.17
CA VAL A 167 1.66 -12.84 6.45
C VAL A 167 2.50 -11.61 6.13
N ILE A 168 1.87 -10.54 5.63
CA ILE A 168 2.55 -9.27 5.30
C ILE A 168 3.21 -8.67 6.55
N LEU A 169 2.47 -8.57 7.65
CA LEU A 169 3.00 -8.02 8.91
C LEU A 169 4.17 -8.85 9.45
N LYS A 170 4.08 -10.19 9.38
CA LYS A 170 5.19 -11.08 9.75
C LYS A 170 6.42 -10.87 8.86
N ALA A 171 6.24 -10.72 7.54
CA ALA A 171 7.33 -10.41 6.62
C ALA A 171 7.98 -9.04 6.89
N LEU A 172 7.22 -8.09 7.44
CA LEU A 172 7.71 -6.78 7.87
C LEU A 172 8.40 -6.80 9.25
N GLY A 173 8.62 -7.98 9.85
CA GLY A 173 9.18 -8.12 11.19
C GLY A 173 8.26 -7.62 12.30
N GLN A 174 6.99 -7.36 11.99
CA GLN A 174 5.96 -7.04 12.98
C GLN A 174 5.41 -8.38 13.47
N GLU A 175 6.13 -9.02 14.39
CA GLU A 175 5.56 -10.14 15.12
C GLU A 175 4.28 -9.63 15.79
N THR A 176 3.15 -10.32 15.60
CA THR A 176 1.97 -10.11 16.43
C THR A 176 2.38 -10.42 17.85
N LEU A 177 2.89 -9.41 18.55
CA LEU A 177 3.41 -9.52 19.91
C LEU A 177 2.39 -10.31 20.72
N SER A 178 2.85 -11.45 21.20
CA SER A 178 2.17 -12.26 22.19
C SER A 178 1.78 -11.38 23.37
N PHE A 179 0.49 -11.12 23.52
CA PHE A 179 -0.12 -10.55 24.74
C PHE A 179 -1.36 -11.38 25.15
#